data_AF-A0A1H3QLG0-F1
#
_entry.id   AF-A0A1H3QLG0-F1
#
_cell.length_a   1.000
_cell.length_b   1.000
_cell.length_c   1.000
_cell.angle_alpha   90.00
_cell.angle_beta   90.00
_cell.angle_gamma   90.00
#
_symmetry.space_group_name_H-M   'P 1'
#
loop_
_entity.id
_entity.type
_entity.pdbx_description
1 polymer ?
#
loop_
_entity_poly.entity_id
_entity_poly.type
_entity_poly.pdbx_seq_one_letter_code
_entity_poly.pdbx_strand_id
1 'polypeptide(L)'
;MGGAGAHDPTARSRESGALRESGGVAGGAAGAPGADPTVGPREHGGLPWGSVVRLNRRVRVKDGGRALIGGAPTRVLYLTARAAALFEGRELRIRDRPTAVLADRLLEAGIADPVIASLPPGDVAEVTYVIPVRDRPVALERLLAALSSPETAPAGPRASATLGDPAAARAGRSAEKASGASGDDAPSPRPAEDATRKASPRRAPRIIVVDDASVDPAGTRAAAARWGAEVLELEENGGPAAARNAGLRQVTTPFVAFVDSDVVAHPDAVDTLLRHFADPKVALVAPRVLGLPGENGLNWIGRYEDARSSLDLGEHPAIVRQRAPVSWVSSTFLLARVDALGEGFSAEMRVGEDVDLVWRLADRGLRVRYEPAATVWHEHRTTVGKWMARKAFYGTGAHPLAQRHPHDIAPAVLAPWSAAVVAVLLAQRRWSVPVALGISAVTVWRLASKLSKSEHPVRVAAELTANGLLASLVQAMALLLRHWWPAVAIGCLFSARLRRAVLVAHLADVAIEHRRTRVRLDPLRFALARRLDDLAYGAGVWVSALRGRSWGALLPDIRRTR
;
A
#
# COMPACT_ATOMS: atom_id res chain seq x y z
N MET A 1 22.18 -54.22 -25.61
CA MET A 1 21.63 -54.76 -24.35
C MET A 1 21.22 -53.55 -23.52
N GLY A 2 20.01 -52.99 -23.65
CA GLY A 2 18.69 -53.53 -23.30
C GLY A 2 18.28 -52.85 -21.97
N GLY A 3 17.21 -52.08 -21.84
CA GLY A 3 16.12 -51.73 -22.74
C GLY A 3 15.42 -50.44 -22.27
N ALA A 4 14.58 -49.92 -23.16
CA ALA A 4 13.79 -48.70 -23.02
C ALA A 4 12.60 -48.85 -22.05
N GLY A 5 12.16 -47.73 -21.48
CA GLY A 5 10.88 -47.62 -20.77
C GLY A 5 10.41 -46.17 -20.78
N ALA A 6 9.63 -45.81 -21.80
CA ALA A 6 8.84 -44.59 -21.83
C ALA A 6 7.67 -44.72 -20.86
N HIS A 7 7.37 -43.66 -20.08
CA HIS A 7 6.12 -43.56 -19.34
C HIS A 7 5.45 -42.19 -19.52
N ASP A 8 4.32 -42.27 -20.20
CA ASP A 8 3.19 -41.37 -20.32
C ASP A 8 2.57 -41.00 -18.96
N PRO A 9 2.19 -39.73 -18.71
CA PRO A 9 1.25 -39.38 -17.67
C PRO A 9 -0.03 -38.78 -18.27
N THR A 10 -0.90 -39.64 -18.80
CA THR A 10 -2.34 -39.38 -18.87
C THR A 10 -3.09 -40.39 -18.00
N ALA A 11 -4.09 -39.88 -17.28
CA ALA A 11 -5.09 -40.59 -16.47
C ALA A 11 -4.79 -40.87 -14.97
N ARG A 12 -5.42 -40.05 -14.13
CA ARG A 12 -6.32 -40.36 -12.98
C ARG A 12 -6.36 -39.12 -12.08
N SER A 13 -7.47 -38.63 -11.54
CA SER A 13 -8.85 -39.08 -11.55
C SER A 13 -9.74 -37.93 -11.08
N ARG A 14 -10.92 -37.87 -11.69
CA ARG A 14 -12.10 -37.13 -11.22
C ARG A 14 -12.36 -37.43 -9.75
N GLU A 15 -12.50 -36.38 -8.94
CA GLU A 15 -13.47 -36.37 -7.84
C GLU A 15 -14.22 -35.03 -7.86
N SER A 16 -15.52 -35.15 -8.12
CA SER A 16 -16.52 -34.11 -7.97
C SER A 16 -17.20 -34.35 -6.63
N GLY A 17 -17.22 -33.35 -5.75
CA GLY A 17 -17.91 -33.44 -4.46
C GLY A 17 -18.50 -32.08 -4.12
N ALA A 18 -19.82 -31.99 -4.21
CA ALA A 18 -20.62 -30.80 -3.94
C ALA A 18 -20.50 -30.35 -2.48
N LEU A 19 -20.45 -29.03 -2.24
CA LEU A 19 -20.64 -28.44 -0.91
C LEU A 19 -21.92 -27.62 -0.90
N ARG A 20 -23.00 -28.29 -0.50
CA ARG A 20 -24.22 -27.73 0.10
C ARG A 20 -24.69 -28.72 1.15
N GLU A 21 -24.84 -28.24 2.39
CA GLU A 21 -25.83 -28.60 3.43
C GLU A 21 -25.39 -27.83 4.70
N SER A 22 -26.12 -26.82 5.18
CA SER A 22 -27.33 -26.89 6.03
C SER A 22 -27.18 -27.79 7.26
N GLY A 23 -26.67 -27.21 8.34
CA GLY A 23 -26.80 -27.75 9.69
C GLY A 23 -27.37 -26.67 10.61
N GLY A 24 -28.61 -26.88 11.05
CA GLY A 24 -29.25 -26.08 12.09
C GLY A 24 -28.63 -26.37 13.46
N VAL A 25 -28.63 -25.37 14.33
CA VAL A 25 -28.33 -25.55 15.76
C VAL A 25 -29.54 -25.07 16.55
N ALA A 26 -30.21 -26.01 17.19
CA ALA A 26 -31.25 -25.75 18.17
C ALA A 26 -30.64 -25.63 19.58
N GLY A 27 -31.07 -24.60 20.29
CA GLY A 27 -31.50 -24.60 21.70
C GLY A 27 -30.60 -25.18 22.80
N GLY A 28 -30.20 -24.29 23.72
CA GLY A 28 -30.38 -24.52 25.16
C GLY A 28 -29.14 -24.54 26.04
N ALA A 29 -28.88 -23.46 26.77
CA ALA A 29 -28.94 -23.42 28.24
C ALA A 29 -28.33 -22.11 28.77
N ALA A 30 -29.06 -21.47 29.69
CA ALA A 30 -28.71 -20.26 30.40
C ALA A 30 -27.80 -20.55 31.60
N GLY A 31 -26.96 -19.59 31.99
CA GLY A 31 -26.34 -19.57 33.32
C GLY A 31 -25.14 -18.62 33.50
N ALA A 32 -25.36 -17.61 34.34
CA ALA A 32 -24.42 -16.82 35.15
C ALA A 32 -23.83 -15.49 34.59
N PRO A 33 -24.15 -14.34 35.24
CA PRO A 33 -23.55 -13.04 34.97
C PRO A 33 -22.34 -12.75 35.88
N GLY A 34 -21.34 -12.05 35.36
CA GLY A 34 -20.28 -11.42 36.16
C GLY A 34 -18.90 -12.02 35.93
N ALA A 35 -18.18 -11.44 34.97
CA ALA A 35 -16.72 -11.44 34.97
C ALA A 35 -16.23 -10.07 34.47
N ASP A 36 -15.40 -9.45 35.30
CA ASP A 36 -14.68 -8.20 35.16
C ASP A 36 -13.98 -8.05 33.77
N PRO A 37 -14.08 -6.89 33.07
CA PRO A 37 -13.51 -6.71 31.73
C PRO A 37 -11.99 -6.46 31.71
N THR A 38 -11.28 -6.70 32.81
CA THR A 38 -9.83 -6.46 32.87
C THR A 38 -9.03 -7.77 32.76
N VAL A 39 -8.39 -7.93 31.60
CA VAL A 39 -7.31 -8.88 31.26
C VAL A 39 -7.73 -10.28 30.76
N GLY A 40 -7.62 -10.45 29.44
CA GLY A 40 -7.40 -11.76 28.80
C GLY A 40 -7.44 -11.69 27.26
N PRO A 41 -6.36 -11.33 26.55
CA PRO A 41 -6.40 -11.24 25.09
C PRO A 41 -5.49 -12.28 24.44
N ARG A 42 -6.05 -13.30 23.75
CA ARG A 42 -5.46 -13.98 22.56
C ARG A 42 -6.23 -15.21 22.02
N GLU A 43 -7.47 -15.50 22.41
CA GLU A 43 -8.05 -16.84 22.16
C GLU A 43 -8.55 -17.14 20.73
N HIS A 44 -8.68 -16.17 19.82
CA HIS A 44 -9.30 -16.43 18.50
C HIS A 44 -8.43 -16.11 17.26
N GLY A 45 -7.11 -15.93 17.43
CA GLY A 45 -6.16 -15.84 16.30
C GLY A 45 -6.36 -14.64 15.36
N GLY A 46 -6.86 -13.50 15.88
CA GLY A 46 -7.04 -12.24 15.15
C GLY A 46 -6.96 -11.03 16.08
N LEU A 47 -7.50 -9.89 15.65
CA LEU A 47 -7.55 -8.66 16.46
C LEU A 47 -8.24 -8.85 17.82
N PRO A 48 -7.80 -8.17 18.89
CA PRO A 48 -8.35 -8.37 20.23
C PRO A 48 -9.80 -7.88 20.36
N TRP A 49 -10.53 -8.40 21.36
CA TRP A 49 -11.85 -7.92 21.75
C TRP A 49 -11.86 -6.40 21.96
N GLY A 50 -12.95 -5.75 21.54
CA GLY A 50 -13.11 -4.30 21.58
C GLY A 50 -12.53 -3.56 20.37
N SER A 51 -11.63 -4.19 19.60
CA SER A 51 -11.10 -3.60 18.36
C SER A 51 -12.20 -3.32 17.35
N VAL A 52 -11.99 -2.30 16.53
CA VAL A 52 -12.93 -1.88 15.47
C VAL A 52 -12.25 -2.02 14.12
N VAL A 53 -12.96 -2.60 13.15
CA VAL A 53 -12.60 -2.55 11.73
C VAL A 53 -13.59 -1.68 10.98
N ARG A 54 -13.11 -0.93 10.00
CA ARG A 54 -13.93 -0.01 9.18
C ARG A 54 -13.85 -0.39 7.72
N LEU A 55 -14.99 -0.45 7.04
CA LEU A 55 -15.02 -0.64 5.59
C LEU A 55 -14.23 0.47 4.90
N ASN A 56 -13.22 0.09 4.11
CA ASN A 56 -12.34 1.00 3.40
C ASN A 56 -13.17 2.01 2.60
N ARG A 57 -12.76 3.29 2.56
CA ARG A 57 -13.53 4.35 1.89
C ARG A 57 -13.83 4.07 0.42
N ARG A 58 -12.99 3.27 -0.25
CA ARG A 58 -13.17 2.86 -1.66
C ARG A 58 -14.18 1.73 -1.83
N VAL A 59 -14.59 1.06 -0.75
CA VAL A 59 -15.61 0.01 -0.80
C VAL A 59 -16.98 0.65 -0.96
N ARG A 60 -17.67 0.28 -2.04
CA ARG A 60 -19.07 0.66 -2.25
C ARG A 60 -19.96 -0.33 -1.52
N VAL A 61 -20.92 0.22 -0.78
CA VAL A 61 -21.93 -0.54 -0.04
C VAL A 61 -23.25 -0.38 -0.78
N LYS A 62 -23.89 -1.48 -1.14
CA LYS A 62 -25.16 -1.53 -1.89
C LYS A 62 -26.13 -2.52 -1.23
N ASP A 63 -27.36 -2.57 -1.76
CA ASP A 63 -28.41 -3.52 -1.37
C ASP A 63 -28.65 -3.49 0.16
N GLY A 64 -28.88 -2.29 0.71
CA GLY A 64 -29.12 -2.08 2.15
C GLY A 64 -27.99 -2.51 3.08
N GLY A 65 -26.73 -2.49 2.62
CA GLY A 65 -25.58 -2.94 3.41
C GLY A 65 -25.11 -4.36 3.10
N ARG A 66 -25.83 -5.10 2.26
CA ARG A 66 -25.58 -6.53 2.04
C ARG A 66 -24.61 -6.82 0.91
N ALA A 67 -24.37 -5.90 -0.02
CA ALA A 67 -23.39 -6.07 -1.08
C ALA A 67 -22.21 -5.10 -0.91
N LEU A 68 -21.01 -5.65 -0.80
CA LEU A 68 -19.75 -4.90 -0.68
C LEU A 68 -18.95 -5.07 -1.98
N ILE A 69 -18.60 -3.96 -2.62
CA ILE A 69 -17.84 -3.93 -3.86
C ILE A 69 -16.51 -3.22 -3.62
N GLY A 70 -15.41 -3.96 -3.69
CA GLY A 70 -14.05 -3.45 -3.46
C GLY A 70 -13.09 -4.57 -3.11
N GLY A 71 -12.07 -4.30 -2.30
CA GLY A 71 -11.09 -5.30 -1.91
C GLY A 71 -9.85 -5.32 -2.80
N ALA A 72 -8.91 -6.21 -2.47
CA ALA A 72 -7.65 -6.38 -3.18
C ALA A 72 -7.41 -7.88 -3.44
N PRO A 73 -7.58 -8.39 -4.67
CA PRO A 73 -8.18 -7.72 -5.82
C PRO A 73 -9.67 -7.40 -5.60
N THR A 74 -10.17 -6.46 -6.41
CA THR A 74 -11.57 -6.04 -6.43
C THR A 74 -12.50 -7.23 -6.64
N ARG A 75 -13.50 -7.36 -5.77
CA ARG A 75 -14.51 -8.42 -5.77
C ARG A 75 -15.85 -7.90 -5.26
N VAL A 76 -16.89 -8.70 -5.43
CA VAL A 76 -18.21 -8.48 -4.81
C VAL A 76 -18.39 -9.50 -3.70
N LEU A 77 -18.62 -9.03 -2.48
CA LEU A 77 -18.96 -9.87 -1.32
C LEU A 77 -20.42 -9.62 -0.94
N TYR A 78 -21.13 -10.71 -0.64
CA TYR A 78 -22.51 -10.64 -0.15
C TYR A 78 -22.53 -11.02 1.33
N LEU A 79 -22.93 -10.09 2.18
CA LEU A 79 -23.21 -10.32 3.59
C LEU A 79 -24.59 -10.96 3.75
N THR A 80 -24.70 -11.87 4.71
CA THR A 80 -26.00 -12.31 5.22
C THR A 80 -26.69 -11.14 5.92
N ALA A 81 -28.02 -11.17 6.05
CA ALA A 81 -28.75 -10.12 6.78
C ALA A 81 -28.21 -9.96 8.22
N ARG A 82 -27.93 -11.08 8.89
CA ARG A 82 -27.29 -11.10 10.21
C ARG A 82 -25.93 -10.42 10.21
N ALA A 83 -25.06 -10.71 9.23
CA ALA A 83 -23.74 -10.09 9.15
C ALA A 83 -23.79 -8.59 8.84
N ALA A 84 -24.72 -8.16 7.98
CA ALA A 84 -24.92 -6.74 7.69
C ALA A 84 -25.41 -5.97 8.93
N ALA A 85 -26.29 -6.56 9.74
CA ALA A 85 -26.80 -5.97 10.97
C ALA A 85 -25.75 -5.82 12.08
N LEU A 86 -24.56 -6.43 11.95
CA LEU A 86 -23.45 -6.26 12.90
C LEU A 86 -22.70 -4.93 12.70
N PHE A 87 -22.95 -4.21 11.60
CA PHE A 87 -22.30 -2.94 11.31
C PHE A 87 -23.05 -1.76 11.91
N GLU A 88 -22.30 -0.85 12.52
CA GLU A 88 -22.76 0.50 12.88
C GLU A 88 -22.21 1.46 11.83
N GLY A 89 -23.04 1.81 10.84
CA GLY A 89 -22.61 2.56 9.66
C GLY A 89 -21.61 1.77 8.81
N ARG A 90 -20.32 2.12 8.89
CA ARG A 90 -19.22 1.44 8.17
C ARG A 90 -18.29 0.66 9.11
N GLU A 91 -18.60 0.61 10.40
CA GLU A 91 -17.74 0.04 11.42
C GLU A 91 -18.31 -1.26 11.97
N LEU A 92 -17.41 -2.20 12.25
CA LEU A 92 -17.69 -3.47 12.90
C LEU A 92 -16.81 -3.56 14.13
N ARG A 93 -17.43 -3.57 15.31
CA ARG A 93 -16.73 -3.80 16.59
C ARG A 93 -16.67 -5.29 16.89
N ILE A 94 -15.48 -5.78 17.24
CA ILE A 94 -15.22 -7.18 17.58
C ILE A 94 -15.63 -7.41 19.04
N ARG A 95 -16.70 -8.18 19.24
CA ARG A 95 -17.29 -8.45 20.57
C ARG A 95 -17.39 -9.94 20.89
N ASP A 96 -17.42 -10.76 19.85
CA ASP A 96 -17.60 -12.22 19.92
C ASP A 96 -16.94 -12.94 18.72
N ARG A 97 -16.88 -14.27 18.78
CA ARG A 97 -16.20 -15.07 17.74
C ARG A 97 -16.76 -14.83 16.33
N PRO A 98 -18.09 -14.72 16.10
CA PRO A 98 -18.64 -14.36 14.80
C PRO A 98 -18.16 -13.01 14.25
N THR A 99 -18.16 -11.95 15.06
CA THR A 99 -17.67 -10.62 14.64
C THR A 99 -16.16 -10.64 14.37
N ALA A 100 -15.39 -11.39 15.16
CA ALA A 100 -13.96 -11.60 14.91
C ALA A 100 -13.68 -12.31 13.57
N VAL A 101 -14.40 -13.39 13.27
CA VAL A 101 -14.25 -14.13 11.99
C VAL A 101 -14.66 -13.27 10.80
N LEU A 102 -15.72 -12.49 10.93
CA LEU A 102 -16.14 -11.56 9.88
C LEU A 102 -15.08 -10.46 9.66
N ALA A 103 -14.59 -9.84 10.73
CA ALA A 103 -13.54 -8.83 10.66
C ALA A 103 -12.27 -9.37 9.98
N ASP A 104 -11.83 -10.57 10.37
CA ASP A 104 -10.67 -11.24 9.80
C ASP A 104 -10.82 -11.45 8.28
N ARG A 105 -11.97 -11.92 7.82
CA ARG A 105 -12.26 -12.09 6.38
C ARG A 105 -12.28 -10.76 5.62
N LEU A 106 -12.78 -9.70 6.23
CA LEU A 106 -12.85 -8.37 5.60
C LEU A 106 -11.46 -7.72 5.49
N LEU A 107 -10.63 -7.85 6.54
CA LEU A 107 -9.23 -7.44 6.54
C LEU A 107 -8.44 -8.22 5.49
N GLU A 108 -8.66 -9.53 5.42
CA GLU A 108 -8.00 -10.40 4.45
C GLU A 108 -8.43 -10.12 3.02
N ALA A 109 -9.68 -9.74 2.79
CA ALA A 109 -10.15 -9.34 1.46
C ALA A 109 -9.68 -7.94 1.05
N GLY A 110 -9.09 -7.14 1.96
CA GLY A 110 -8.80 -5.72 1.76
C GLY A 110 -10.06 -4.86 1.66
N ILE A 111 -11.18 -5.33 2.23
CA ILE A 111 -12.48 -4.65 2.25
C ILE A 111 -12.59 -3.73 3.46
N ALA A 112 -11.91 -4.07 4.55
CA ALA A 112 -11.84 -3.25 5.75
C ALA A 112 -10.39 -3.03 6.18
N ASP A 113 -10.20 -1.98 6.97
CA ASP A 113 -8.95 -1.63 7.63
C ASP A 113 -9.21 -1.50 9.14
N PRO A 114 -8.22 -1.84 9.99
CA PRO A 114 -8.39 -1.66 11.43
C PRO A 114 -8.43 -0.17 11.78
N VAL A 115 -9.21 0.19 12.81
CA VAL A 115 -9.23 1.55 13.34
C VAL A 115 -8.13 1.68 14.39
N ILE A 116 -7.05 2.39 14.08
CA ILE A 116 -5.84 2.46 14.91
C ILE A 116 -6.11 2.90 16.35
N ALA A 117 -6.99 3.89 16.54
CA ALA A 117 -7.37 4.36 17.87
C ALA A 117 -8.07 3.30 18.74
N SER A 118 -8.61 2.23 18.14
CA SER A 118 -9.23 1.12 18.86
C SER A 118 -8.26 -0.01 19.21
N LEU A 119 -7.04 0.02 18.66
CA LEU A 119 -6.02 -0.99 18.91
C LEU A 119 -5.21 -0.65 20.17
N PRO A 120 -4.76 -1.66 20.93
CA PRO A 120 -3.91 -1.43 22.10
C PRO A 120 -2.62 -0.71 21.68
N PRO A 121 -2.12 0.24 22.50
CA PRO A 121 -0.89 0.96 22.19
C PRO A 121 0.29 0.00 22.07
N GLY A 122 1.26 0.35 21.22
CA GLY A 122 2.52 -0.37 21.11
C GLY A 122 3.47 -0.05 22.25
N ASP A 123 4.46 -0.91 22.47
CA ASP A 123 5.62 -0.59 23.29
C ASP A 123 6.85 -0.41 22.39
N VAL A 124 7.37 0.81 22.34
CA VAL A 124 8.56 1.13 21.53
C VAL A 124 9.81 0.43 22.07
N ALA A 125 9.82 0.03 23.35
CA ALA A 125 10.90 -0.77 23.93
C ALA A 125 10.99 -2.19 23.34
N GLU A 126 9.92 -2.68 22.69
CA GLU A 126 9.88 -3.95 21.97
C GLU A 126 10.42 -3.84 20.52
N VAL A 127 10.98 -2.69 20.15
CA VAL A 127 11.52 -2.44 18.81
C VAL A 127 13.04 -2.25 18.87
N THR A 128 13.74 -2.93 17.96
CA THR A 128 15.12 -2.59 17.60
C THR A 128 15.13 -1.89 16.25
N TYR A 129 15.75 -0.72 16.16
CA TYR A 129 15.99 -0.04 14.90
C TYR A 129 17.25 -0.60 14.24
N VAL A 130 17.17 -0.91 12.95
CA VAL A 130 18.31 -1.31 12.12
C VAL A 130 18.46 -0.28 11.00
N ILE A 131 19.57 0.46 11.04
CA ILE A 131 19.82 1.60 10.17
C ILE A 131 21.05 1.30 9.29
N PRO A 132 20.88 0.86 8.03
CA PRO A 132 22.00 0.75 7.11
C PRO A 132 22.51 2.15 6.72
N VAL A 133 23.82 2.34 6.77
CA VAL A 133 24.47 3.60 6.39
C VAL A 133 25.70 3.33 5.54
N ARG A 134 25.94 4.21 4.56
CA ARG A 134 27.20 4.28 3.83
C ARG A 134 27.48 5.72 3.45
N ASP A 135 28.62 6.25 3.85
CA ASP A 135 29.13 7.59 3.50
C ASP A 135 28.12 8.72 3.80
N ARG A 136 27.32 8.58 4.88
CA ARG A 136 26.20 9.48 5.22
C ARG A 136 26.09 9.85 6.71
N PRO A 137 27.17 10.28 7.38
CA PRO A 137 27.14 10.57 8.82
C PRO A 137 26.19 11.71 9.18
N VAL A 138 26.06 12.74 8.35
CA VAL A 138 25.17 13.90 8.61
C VAL A 138 23.69 13.51 8.57
N ALA A 139 23.29 12.74 7.56
CA ALA A 139 21.91 12.26 7.45
C ALA A 139 21.57 11.31 8.60
N LEU A 140 22.51 10.41 8.95
CA LEU A 140 22.40 9.52 10.10
C LEU A 140 22.18 10.31 11.39
N GLU A 141 22.99 11.35 11.65
CA GLU A 141 22.84 12.17 12.85
C GLU A 141 21.45 12.81 12.93
N ARG A 142 20.93 13.31 11.82
CA ARG A 142 19.57 13.89 11.76
C ARG A 142 18.49 12.86 12.05
N LEU A 143 18.61 11.64 11.53
CA LEU A 143 17.70 10.54 11.85
C LEU A 143 17.74 10.21 13.35
N LEU A 144 18.93 10.04 13.91
CA LEU A 144 19.11 9.69 15.33
C LEU A 144 18.58 10.80 16.26
N ALA A 145 18.76 12.06 15.88
CA ALA A 145 18.16 13.20 16.58
C ALA A 145 16.63 13.14 16.57
N ALA A 146 16.03 12.83 15.41
CA ALA A 146 14.58 12.73 15.27
C ALA A 146 13.96 11.57 16.07
N LEU A 147 14.68 10.44 16.16
CA LEU A 147 14.25 9.30 16.97
C LEU A 147 14.35 9.57 18.48
N SER A 148 15.28 10.44 18.89
CA SER A 148 15.57 10.72 20.30
C SER A 148 14.81 11.94 20.86
N SER A 149 14.44 12.90 20.00
CA SER A 149 13.78 14.15 20.38
C SER A 149 12.51 14.40 19.53
N PRO A 150 11.29 14.23 20.09
CA PRO A 150 10.04 14.39 19.34
C PRO A 150 9.89 15.76 18.65
N GLU A 151 10.48 16.80 19.22
CA GLU A 151 10.39 18.19 18.74
C GLU A 151 11.10 18.46 17.40
N THR A 152 12.01 17.58 16.98
CA THR A 152 12.86 17.81 15.79
C THR A 152 12.26 17.28 14.49
N ALA A 153 11.21 16.45 14.55
CA ALA A 153 10.52 15.99 13.36
C ALA A 153 9.50 17.04 12.88
N PRO A 154 9.35 17.25 11.56
CA PRO A 154 8.40 18.22 11.04
C PRO A 154 6.97 17.84 11.45
N ALA A 155 6.17 18.86 11.84
CA ALA A 155 4.79 18.65 12.24
C ALA A 155 4.00 17.97 11.11
N GLY A 156 3.58 16.73 11.33
CA GLY A 156 2.71 16.01 10.40
C GLY A 156 1.35 16.71 10.26
N PRO A 157 0.60 16.44 9.18
CA PRO A 157 -0.80 16.84 9.13
C PRO A 157 -1.52 16.17 10.31
N ARG A 158 -1.86 16.95 11.34
CA ARG A 158 -2.66 16.46 12.48
C ARG A 158 -3.89 15.78 11.90
N ALA A 159 -4.14 14.53 12.34
CA ALA A 159 -5.36 13.82 12.00
C ALA A 159 -6.56 14.66 12.48
N SER A 160 -7.13 15.44 11.57
CA SER A 160 -8.38 16.14 11.81
C SER A 160 -9.45 15.08 12.03
N ALA A 161 -9.85 14.94 13.30
CA ALA A 161 -11.19 14.54 13.63
C ALA A 161 -12.16 15.45 12.85
N THR A 162 -13.22 14.83 12.29
CA THR A 162 -14.38 15.50 11.67
C THR A 162 -14.09 16.37 10.45
N LEU A 163 -13.89 15.73 9.29
CA LEU A 163 -14.36 16.30 8.03
C LEU A 163 -15.86 16.03 7.94
N GLY A 164 -16.64 17.03 8.35
CA GLY A 164 -18.08 17.06 8.20
C GLY A 164 -18.53 16.90 6.75
N ASP A 165 -19.70 16.30 6.59
CA ASP A 165 -20.40 16.04 5.35
C ASP A 165 -20.55 17.32 4.49
N PRO A 166 -20.13 17.35 3.21
CA PRO A 166 -20.30 18.51 2.34
C PRO A 166 -21.77 18.80 1.96
N ALA A 167 -22.73 17.98 2.39
CA ALA A 167 -24.14 18.14 2.06
C ALA A 167 -24.91 19.19 2.90
N ALA A 168 -24.33 19.72 3.99
CA ALA A 168 -25.02 20.69 4.87
C ALA A 168 -24.74 22.17 4.55
N ALA A 169 -23.81 22.50 3.64
CA ALA A 169 -23.40 23.88 3.35
C ALA A 169 -24.30 24.63 2.33
N ARG A 170 -25.54 24.18 2.12
CA ARG A 170 -26.55 24.82 1.26
C ARG A 170 -27.94 24.83 1.91
N ALA A 171 -28.04 25.35 3.11
CA ALA A 171 -29.28 25.92 3.64
C ALA A 171 -28.90 26.87 4.78
N GLY A 172 -29.41 28.11 4.76
CA GLY A 172 -29.20 29.07 5.85
C GLY A 172 -28.29 30.25 5.52
N ARG A 173 -28.51 30.92 4.39
CA ARG A 173 -28.25 32.36 4.28
C ARG A 173 -29.57 33.04 3.97
N SER A 174 -30.28 33.44 5.03
CA SER A 174 -31.32 34.48 5.04
C SER A 174 -31.60 34.84 6.50
N ALA A 175 -31.81 36.14 6.74
CA ALA A 175 -32.22 36.80 7.97
C ALA A 175 -31.12 37.18 8.98
N GLU A 176 -30.55 38.35 8.73
CA GLU A 176 -29.96 39.26 9.70
C GLU A 176 -31.09 40.09 10.39
N LYS A 177 -30.87 40.45 11.66
CA LYS A 177 -31.53 41.48 12.50
C LYS A 177 -32.92 41.20 13.12
N ALA A 178 -32.94 41.04 14.45
CA ALA A 178 -33.59 41.97 15.37
C ALA A 178 -33.13 41.73 16.83
N SER A 179 -33.12 42.83 17.58
CA SER A 179 -32.65 43.05 18.95
C SER A 179 -33.51 42.47 20.08
N GLY A 180 -32.92 42.34 21.28
CA GLY A 180 -33.61 42.75 22.52
C GLY A 180 -33.60 41.78 23.72
N ALA A 181 -32.81 42.16 24.73
CA ALA A 181 -33.06 42.09 26.18
C ALA A 181 -33.20 40.76 26.96
N SER A 182 -32.36 40.69 28.01
CA SER A 182 -32.59 40.26 29.40
C SER A 182 -32.88 38.79 29.75
N GLY A 183 -32.15 38.28 30.76
CA GLY A 183 -32.63 37.23 31.66
C GLY A 183 -31.60 36.18 32.04
N ASP A 184 -30.92 36.45 33.15
CA ASP A 184 -30.17 35.64 34.14
C ASP A 184 -30.13 34.09 34.12
N ASP A 185 -29.09 33.61 34.82
CA ASP A 185 -28.85 32.28 35.39
C ASP A 185 -28.24 31.17 34.53
N ALA A 186 -26.91 31.21 34.41
CA ALA A 186 -26.08 30.04 34.09
C ALA A 186 -25.19 29.65 35.29
N PRO A 187 -25.29 28.42 35.84
CA PRO A 187 -24.37 27.97 36.88
C PRO A 187 -23.04 27.52 36.27
N SER A 188 -21.94 28.00 36.84
CA SER A 188 -20.57 27.71 36.43
C SER A 188 -20.21 26.21 36.58
N PRO A 189 -19.57 25.57 35.59
CA PRO A 189 -19.03 24.22 35.78
C PRO A 189 -17.69 24.27 36.53
N ARG A 190 -17.58 23.45 37.58
CA ARG A 190 -16.37 23.23 38.39
C ARG A 190 -15.26 22.60 37.51
N PRO A 191 -13.97 22.93 37.75
CA PRO A 191 -12.87 22.35 36.99
C PRO A 191 -12.74 20.86 37.29
N ALA A 192 -12.74 20.04 36.24
CA ALA A 192 -12.42 18.63 36.33
C ALA A 192 -10.95 18.46 36.71
N GLU A 193 -10.70 17.77 37.81
CA GLU A 193 -9.37 17.38 38.25
C GLU A 193 -8.72 16.49 37.20
N ASP A 194 -7.60 16.99 36.69
CA ASP A 194 -6.77 16.37 35.68
C ASP A 194 -6.05 15.16 36.29
N ALA A 195 -6.54 13.95 36.00
CA ALA A 195 -5.91 12.70 36.41
C ALA A 195 -4.62 12.49 35.59
N THR A 196 -3.54 13.14 36.01
CA THR A 196 -2.17 12.89 35.54
C THR A 196 -1.72 11.53 36.05
N ARG A 197 -2.08 10.47 35.33
CA ARG A 197 -1.45 9.15 35.47
C ARG A 197 0.00 9.30 35.01
N LYS A 198 0.94 9.49 35.95
CA LYS A 198 2.39 9.44 35.71
C LYS A 198 2.72 8.20 34.87
N ALA A 199 3.10 8.42 33.61
CA ALA A 199 3.61 7.37 32.74
C ALA A 199 4.95 6.90 33.33
N SER A 200 5.08 5.58 33.58
CA SER A 200 6.38 4.97 33.88
C SER A 200 7.38 5.33 32.78
N PRO A 201 8.68 5.55 33.11
CA PRO A 201 9.68 5.89 32.11
C PRO A 201 9.77 4.76 31.06
N ARG A 202 9.34 5.05 29.84
CA ARG A 202 9.48 4.13 28.71
C ARG A 202 10.98 3.89 28.48
N ARG A 203 11.41 2.62 28.50
CA ARG A 203 12.79 2.25 28.17
C ARG A 203 13.06 2.66 26.72
N ALA A 204 14.20 3.31 26.47
CA ALA A 204 14.56 3.73 25.13
C ALA A 204 14.70 2.52 24.19
N PRO A 205 14.29 2.63 22.91
CA PRO A 205 14.46 1.56 21.94
C PRO A 205 15.95 1.31 21.67
N ARG A 206 16.29 0.07 21.33
CA ARG A 206 17.64 -0.28 20.90
C ARG A 206 17.87 0.20 19.46
N ILE A 207 19.04 0.76 19.17
CA ILE A 207 19.39 1.25 17.83
C ILE A 207 20.70 0.60 17.39
N ILE A 208 20.67 -0.04 16.23
CA ILE A 208 21.83 -0.67 15.58
C ILE A 208 22.04 0.03 14.24
N VAL A 209 23.13 0.78 14.15
CA VAL A 209 23.64 1.34 12.91
C VAL A 209 24.54 0.31 12.25
N VAL A 210 24.28 -0.03 10.99
CA VAL A 210 25.10 -0.96 10.22
C VAL A 210 25.85 -0.17 9.16
N ASP A 211 27.16 0.01 9.35
CA ASP A 211 28.04 0.68 8.40
C ASP A 211 28.44 -0.30 7.29
N ASP A 212 27.93 -0.10 6.07
CA ASP A 212 28.14 -0.94 4.89
C ASP A 212 29.45 -0.57 4.16
N ALA A 213 30.54 -0.59 4.92
CA ALA A 213 31.90 -0.25 4.51
C ALA A 213 32.03 1.20 3.97
N SER A 214 31.68 2.19 4.80
CA SER A 214 31.94 3.61 4.53
C SER A 214 33.44 3.89 4.36
N VAL A 215 33.75 4.91 3.55
CA VAL A 215 35.13 5.40 3.35
C VAL A 215 35.67 6.02 4.65
N ASP A 216 34.81 6.67 5.42
CA ASP A 216 35.12 7.20 6.76
C ASP A 216 34.17 6.59 7.82
N PRO A 217 34.50 5.40 8.37
CA PRO A 217 33.73 4.79 9.45
C PRO A 217 33.79 5.60 10.76
N ALA A 218 34.82 6.44 10.95
CA ALA A 218 34.96 7.24 12.17
C ALA A 218 33.85 8.30 12.26
N GLY A 219 33.48 8.91 11.14
CA GLY A 219 32.32 9.81 11.04
C GLY A 219 31.01 9.11 11.43
N THR A 220 30.79 7.88 10.95
CA THR A 220 29.61 7.06 11.33
C THR A 220 29.59 6.76 12.82
N ARG A 221 30.73 6.33 13.39
CA ARG A 221 30.85 6.05 14.83
C ARG A 221 30.60 7.28 15.68
N ALA A 222 31.14 8.43 15.29
CA ALA A 222 30.94 9.68 16.02
C ALA A 222 29.47 10.10 16.03
N ALA A 223 28.77 9.99 14.90
CA ALA A 223 27.34 10.28 14.81
C ALA A 223 26.50 9.34 15.68
N ALA A 224 26.79 8.04 15.66
CA ALA A 224 26.09 7.02 16.45
C ALA A 224 26.31 7.17 17.96
N ALA A 225 27.56 7.38 18.38
CA ALA A 225 27.94 7.48 19.79
C ALA A 225 27.23 8.63 20.53
N ARG A 226 26.99 9.76 19.84
CA ARG A 226 26.28 10.93 20.40
C ARG A 226 24.85 10.62 20.83
N TRP A 227 24.24 9.57 20.27
CA TRP A 227 22.87 9.15 20.55
C TRP A 227 22.81 7.75 21.20
N GLY A 228 23.95 7.21 21.65
CA GLY A 228 24.02 5.90 22.30
C GLY A 228 23.65 4.72 21.38
N ALA A 229 23.77 4.87 20.06
CA ALA A 229 23.50 3.81 19.11
C ALA A 229 24.69 2.84 18.98
N GLU A 230 24.40 1.55 18.85
CA GLU A 230 25.39 0.51 18.57
C GLU A 230 25.80 0.56 17.10
N VAL A 231 27.09 0.33 16.80
CA VAL A 231 27.60 0.31 15.42
C VAL A 231 28.11 -1.08 15.08
N LEU A 232 27.61 -1.64 13.98
CA LEU A 232 28.11 -2.84 13.33
C LEU A 232 28.79 -2.43 12.02
N GLU A 233 30.12 -2.45 11.98
CA GLU A 233 30.89 -2.15 10.77
C GLU A 233 31.07 -3.42 9.94
N LEU A 234 30.72 -3.36 8.65
CA LEU A 234 30.95 -4.45 7.70
C LEU A 234 32.30 -4.26 7.00
N GLU A 235 33.02 -5.37 6.78
CA GLU A 235 34.31 -5.36 6.11
C GLU A 235 34.20 -5.01 4.61
N GLU A 236 33.10 -5.44 3.98
CA GLU A 236 32.87 -5.25 2.55
C GLU A 236 31.49 -4.66 2.27
N ASN A 237 31.38 -3.94 1.14
CA ASN A 237 30.09 -3.39 0.71
C ASN A 237 29.16 -4.46 0.15
N GLY A 238 28.27 -4.97 1.00
CA GLY A 238 27.22 -5.92 0.61
C GLY A 238 25.98 -5.24 0.02
N GLY A 239 25.80 -3.94 0.27
CA GLY A 239 24.59 -3.20 -0.10
C GLY A 239 23.50 -3.25 0.97
N PRO A 240 22.40 -2.50 0.76
CA PRO A 240 21.42 -2.24 1.82
C PRO A 240 20.71 -3.52 2.29
N ALA A 241 20.45 -4.49 1.42
CA ALA A 241 19.86 -5.78 1.80
C ALA A 241 20.78 -6.56 2.76
N ALA A 242 22.08 -6.66 2.42
CA ALA A 242 23.07 -7.35 3.23
C ALA A 242 23.27 -6.66 4.60
N ALA A 243 23.35 -5.33 4.60
CA ALA A 243 23.46 -4.54 5.83
C ALA A 243 22.24 -4.70 6.73
N ARG A 244 21.01 -4.63 6.19
CA ARG A 244 19.79 -4.88 6.95
C ARG A 244 19.76 -6.30 7.53
N ASN A 245 20.17 -7.31 6.77
CA ASN A 245 20.26 -8.68 7.28
C ASN A 245 21.33 -8.84 8.38
N ALA A 246 22.47 -8.15 8.26
CA ALA A 246 23.49 -8.15 9.29
C ALA A 246 22.98 -7.54 10.60
N GLY A 247 22.25 -6.43 10.53
CA GLY A 247 21.57 -5.86 11.68
C GLY A 247 20.46 -6.76 12.23
N LEU A 248 19.64 -7.38 11.35
CA LEU A 248 18.57 -8.29 11.75
C LEU A 248 19.10 -9.46 12.61
N ARG A 249 20.28 -10.02 12.29
CA ARG A 249 20.91 -11.08 13.08
C ARG A 249 21.26 -10.65 14.51
N GLN A 250 21.40 -9.35 14.76
CA GLN A 250 21.66 -8.80 16.09
C GLN A 250 20.38 -8.48 16.87
N VAL A 251 19.21 -8.52 16.23
CA VAL A 251 17.93 -8.15 16.86
C VAL A 251 17.46 -9.25 17.80
N THR A 252 17.14 -8.86 19.04
CA THR A 252 16.61 -9.76 20.09
C THR A 252 15.20 -9.41 20.53
N THR A 253 14.66 -8.29 20.04
CA THR A 253 13.30 -7.81 20.32
C THR A 253 12.28 -8.50 19.40
N PRO A 254 10.99 -8.53 19.76
CA PRO A 254 9.97 -9.16 18.90
C PRO A 254 9.72 -8.40 17.60
N PHE A 255 10.02 -7.10 17.56
CA PHE A 255 9.87 -6.24 16.39
C PHE A 255 11.19 -5.59 15.96
N VAL A 256 11.32 -5.35 14.66
CA VAL A 256 12.44 -4.63 14.03
C VAL A 256 11.92 -3.51 13.14
N ALA A 257 12.51 -2.32 13.26
CA ALA A 257 12.28 -1.21 12.36
C ALA A 257 13.51 -1.05 11.44
N PHE A 258 13.36 -1.34 10.15
CA PHE A 258 14.38 -0.98 9.16
C PHE A 258 14.15 0.46 8.71
N VAL A 259 15.18 1.30 8.80
CA VAL A 259 15.07 2.73 8.47
C VAL A 259 16.30 3.20 7.71
N ASP A 260 16.13 3.80 6.55
CA ASP A 260 17.25 4.37 5.79
C ASP A 260 17.83 5.59 6.53
N SER A 261 19.16 5.77 6.43
CA SER A 261 19.87 6.84 7.14
C SER A 261 19.45 8.27 6.74
N ASP A 262 18.75 8.46 5.62
CA ASP A 262 18.24 9.75 5.12
C ASP A 262 16.75 9.97 5.40
N VAL A 263 16.21 9.25 6.38
CA VAL A 263 14.84 9.39 6.88
C VAL A 263 14.79 10.27 8.14
N VAL A 264 13.65 10.92 8.33
CA VAL A 264 13.22 11.55 9.57
C VAL A 264 11.89 10.92 9.95
N ALA A 265 11.80 10.33 11.13
CA ALA A 265 10.60 9.65 11.61
C ALA A 265 10.25 10.12 13.03
N HIS A 266 9.00 10.53 13.24
CA HIS A 266 8.52 10.90 14.56
C HIS A 266 8.19 9.63 15.38
N PRO A 267 8.46 9.59 16.71
CA PRO A 267 8.14 8.44 17.56
C PRO A 267 6.67 7.97 17.46
N ASP A 268 5.71 8.90 17.36
CA ASP A 268 4.28 8.57 17.16
C ASP A 268 4.00 7.77 15.89
N ALA A 269 4.81 7.92 14.84
CA ALA A 269 4.69 7.11 13.64
C ALA A 269 4.97 5.63 13.98
N VAL A 270 5.98 5.36 14.81
CA VAL A 270 6.32 4.00 15.22
C VAL A 270 5.26 3.41 16.14
N ASP A 271 4.74 4.18 17.10
CA ASP A 271 3.61 3.74 17.94
C ASP A 271 2.38 3.38 17.09
N THR A 272 2.06 4.22 16.10
CA THR A 272 0.96 3.98 15.14
C THR A 272 1.15 2.68 14.36
N LEU A 273 2.37 2.41 13.86
CA LEU A 273 2.68 1.18 13.14
C LEU A 273 2.65 -0.04 14.07
N LEU A 274 3.15 0.07 15.30
CA LEU A 274 3.20 -1.03 16.27
C LEU A 274 1.80 -1.56 16.62
N ARG A 275 0.80 -0.69 16.71
CA ARG A 275 -0.58 -1.06 17.02
C ARG A 275 -1.16 -2.13 16.10
N HIS A 276 -0.74 -2.18 14.83
CA HIS A 276 -1.19 -3.20 13.88
C HIS A 276 -0.78 -4.62 14.26
N PHE A 277 0.31 -4.80 15.02
CA PHE A 277 0.77 -6.12 15.46
C PHE A 277 -0.08 -6.75 16.57
N ALA A 278 -1.11 -6.02 17.04
CA ALA A 278 -2.22 -6.60 17.79
C ALA A 278 -2.95 -7.70 17.00
N ASP A 279 -2.90 -7.65 15.66
CA ASP A 279 -3.24 -8.77 14.81
C ASP A 279 -2.01 -9.71 14.65
N PRO A 280 -2.07 -10.96 15.14
CA PRO A 280 -0.95 -11.90 15.01
C PRO A 280 -0.62 -12.24 13.55
N LYS A 281 -1.53 -12.02 12.60
CA LYS A 281 -1.30 -12.27 11.17
C LYS A 281 -0.54 -11.16 10.48
N VAL A 282 -0.38 -9.99 11.12
CA VAL A 282 0.43 -8.89 10.56
C VAL A 282 1.92 -9.20 10.75
N ALA A 283 2.62 -9.28 9.63
CA ALA A 283 4.05 -9.52 9.58
C ALA A 283 4.84 -8.23 9.38
N LEU A 284 4.28 -7.26 8.64
CA LEU A 284 4.97 -6.05 8.26
C LEU A 284 3.99 -4.88 8.06
N VAL A 285 4.41 -3.69 8.48
CA VAL A 285 3.68 -2.43 8.29
C VAL A 285 4.63 -1.35 7.82
N ALA A 286 4.23 -0.58 6.82
CA ALA A 286 4.99 0.57 6.33
C ALA A 286 4.19 1.87 6.48
N PRO A 287 4.86 2.99 6.85
CA PRO A 287 4.26 4.31 6.88
C PRO A 287 4.14 4.91 5.47
N ARG A 288 3.47 6.06 5.38
CA ARG A 288 3.58 6.95 4.22
C ARG A 288 4.94 7.66 4.23
N VAL A 289 5.64 7.62 3.10
CA VAL A 289 6.94 8.31 2.93
C VAL A 289 6.73 9.58 2.11
N LEU A 290 7.09 10.73 2.68
CA LEU A 290 7.02 12.05 2.04
C LEU A 290 8.41 12.65 1.84
N GLY A 291 8.50 13.69 1.02
CA GLY A 291 9.74 14.46 0.87
C GLY A 291 10.05 15.28 2.11
N LEU A 292 11.32 15.31 2.52
CA LEU A 292 11.78 16.15 3.62
C LEU A 292 11.44 17.65 3.38
N PRO A 293 10.73 18.33 4.32
CA PRO A 293 10.37 19.73 4.15
C PRO A 293 11.61 20.63 4.06
N GLY A 294 11.53 21.69 3.25
CA GLY A 294 12.57 22.72 3.14
C GLY A 294 13.65 22.46 2.08
N GLU A 295 13.93 21.21 1.72
CA GLU A 295 14.99 20.88 0.74
C GLU A 295 14.47 20.73 -0.71
N ASN A 296 13.20 20.36 -0.87
CA ASN A 296 12.68 19.87 -2.16
C ASN A 296 11.86 20.91 -2.95
N GLY A 297 11.39 21.99 -2.32
CA GLY A 297 10.62 23.05 -3.01
C GLY A 297 11.45 23.95 -3.93
N LEU A 298 12.79 23.85 -3.85
CA LEU A 298 13.74 24.80 -4.44
C LEU A 298 13.77 24.75 -5.98
N ASN A 299 13.44 23.61 -6.60
CA ASN A 299 13.42 23.49 -8.06
C ASN A 299 12.22 22.68 -8.58
N TRP A 300 12.03 22.66 -9.90
CA TRP A 300 10.86 22.04 -10.53
C TRP A 300 10.82 20.51 -10.41
N ILE A 301 11.98 19.84 -10.30
CA ILE A 301 12.04 18.39 -10.06
C ILE A 301 11.68 18.06 -8.62
N GLY A 302 12.20 18.82 -7.66
CA GLY A 302 11.84 18.60 -6.26
C GLY A 302 10.33 18.84 -6.02
N ARG A 303 9.74 19.89 -6.63
CA ARG A 303 8.27 20.09 -6.61
C ARG A 303 7.49 18.96 -7.29
N TYR A 304 8.03 18.35 -8.35
CA TYR A 304 7.44 17.17 -8.97
C TYR A 304 7.54 15.94 -8.05
N GLU A 305 8.71 15.67 -7.48
CA GLU A 305 8.95 14.52 -6.60
C GLU A 305 8.15 14.63 -5.29
N ASP A 306 7.98 15.83 -4.74
CA ASP A 306 7.12 16.07 -3.56
C ASP A 306 5.65 15.75 -3.86
N ALA A 307 5.20 16.00 -5.09
CA ALA A 307 3.82 15.71 -5.50
C ALA A 307 3.64 14.29 -6.04
N ARG A 308 4.71 13.64 -6.52
CA ARG A 308 4.71 12.32 -7.16
C ARG A 308 6.01 11.56 -6.91
N SER A 309 6.28 11.26 -5.66
CA SER A 309 7.37 10.37 -5.29
C SER A 309 7.02 8.93 -5.63
N SER A 310 8.03 8.12 -5.99
CA SER A 310 7.85 6.67 -6.09
C SER A 310 7.64 6.00 -4.72
N LEU A 311 7.94 6.71 -3.63
CA LEU A 311 7.82 6.21 -2.25
C LEU A 311 6.48 6.62 -1.59
N ASP A 312 5.76 7.61 -2.12
CA ASP A 312 4.43 7.98 -1.62
C ASP A 312 3.36 7.09 -2.28
N LEU A 313 2.85 6.12 -1.51
CA LEU A 313 1.82 5.18 -1.96
C LEU A 313 0.39 5.71 -1.76
N GLY A 314 0.26 6.96 -1.29
CA GLY A 314 -0.97 7.72 -1.19
C GLY A 314 -1.58 7.76 0.21
N GLU A 315 -2.78 8.32 0.32
CA GLU A 315 -3.37 8.71 1.61
C GLU A 315 -4.28 7.64 2.24
N HIS A 316 -4.41 6.48 1.60
CA HIS A 316 -5.40 5.48 1.98
C HIS A 316 -4.71 4.23 2.50
N PRO A 317 -5.13 3.70 3.67
CA PRO A 317 -4.61 2.44 4.15
C PRO A 317 -4.94 1.32 3.17
N ALA A 318 -4.07 0.33 3.13
CA ALA A 318 -4.21 -0.80 2.23
C ALA A 318 -3.54 -2.06 2.78
N ILE A 319 -4.13 -3.20 2.45
CA ILE A 319 -3.36 -4.45 2.39
C ILE A 319 -2.38 -4.38 1.22
N VAL A 320 -1.16 -4.85 1.46
CA VAL A 320 -0.09 -4.87 0.46
C VAL A 320 0.14 -6.30 0.02
N ARG A 321 0.03 -6.55 -1.29
CA ARG A 321 0.31 -7.85 -1.92
C ARG A 321 0.34 -7.75 -3.44
N GLN A 322 0.81 -8.78 -4.12
CA GLN A 322 0.85 -8.86 -5.58
C GLN A 322 -0.50 -8.47 -6.18
N ARG A 323 -0.46 -7.63 -7.22
CA ARG A 323 -1.64 -7.14 -7.98
C ARG A 323 -2.70 -6.40 -7.17
N ALA A 324 -2.44 -6.05 -5.91
CA ALA A 324 -3.27 -5.12 -5.16
C ALA A 324 -3.00 -3.66 -5.60
N PRO A 325 -3.90 -2.71 -5.28
CA PRO A 325 -3.67 -1.29 -5.55
C PRO A 325 -2.37 -0.74 -4.94
N VAL A 326 -1.95 -1.31 -3.80
CA VAL A 326 -0.62 -1.14 -3.23
C VAL A 326 0.05 -2.50 -3.28
N SER A 327 0.97 -2.71 -4.21
CA SER A 327 1.56 -4.04 -4.44
C SER A 327 2.88 -4.29 -3.73
N TRP A 328 3.48 -3.24 -3.17
CA TRP A 328 4.74 -3.28 -2.45
C TRP A 328 4.81 -2.11 -1.47
N VAL A 329 5.78 -2.15 -0.56
CA VAL A 329 6.15 -1.05 0.34
C VAL A 329 7.67 -0.97 0.40
N SER A 330 8.21 0.22 0.67
CA SER A 330 9.64 0.47 0.57
C SER A 330 10.41 0.16 1.84
N SER A 331 11.61 -0.41 1.69
CA SER A 331 12.59 -0.57 2.78
C SER A 331 13.16 0.72 3.36
N THR A 332 12.77 1.89 2.82
CA THR A 332 13.04 3.20 3.41
C THR A 332 12.55 3.31 4.86
N PHE A 333 11.35 2.77 5.15
CA PHE A 333 10.91 2.53 6.51
C PHE A 333 9.96 1.33 6.55
N LEU A 334 10.32 0.29 7.27
CA LEU A 334 9.46 -0.89 7.51
C LEU A 334 9.52 -1.27 8.98
N LEU A 335 8.36 -1.50 9.60
CA LEU A 335 8.27 -2.16 10.90
C LEU A 335 7.78 -3.59 10.68
N ALA A 336 8.50 -4.57 11.22
CA ALA A 336 8.20 -5.98 11.00
C ALA A 336 8.31 -6.82 12.28
N ARG A 337 7.57 -7.93 12.30
CA ARG A 337 7.69 -8.98 13.31
C ARG A 337 8.89 -9.84 12.96
N VAL A 338 9.82 -10.02 13.90
CA VAL A 338 11.11 -10.68 13.64
C VAL A 338 10.92 -12.15 13.24
N ASP A 339 10.07 -12.89 13.95
CA ASP A 339 9.77 -14.31 13.66
C ASP A 339 9.09 -14.53 12.28
N ALA A 340 8.48 -13.48 11.71
CA ALA A 340 7.80 -13.53 10.43
C ALA A 340 8.78 -13.37 9.25
N LEU A 341 9.93 -12.70 9.46
CA LEU A 341 10.85 -12.34 8.37
C LEU A 341 11.60 -13.52 7.76
N GLY A 342 11.74 -14.65 8.48
CA GLY A 342 12.55 -15.78 8.05
C GLY A 342 13.99 -15.34 7.79
N GLU A 343 14.50 -15.59 6.58
CA GLU A 343 15.86 -15.22 6.16
C GLU A 343 16.09 -13.70 5.95
N GLY A 344 15.04 -12.88 6.05
CA GLY A 344 15.13 -11.44 5.82
C GLY A 344 15.09 -11.06 4.34
N PHE A 345 15.91 -10.11 3.92
CA PHE A 345 15.99 -9.60 2.55
C PHE A 345 16.85 -10.51 1.66
N SER A 346 16.58 -10.55 0.35
CA SER A 346 17.47 -11.24 -0.59
C SER A 346 18.73 -10.41 -0.84
N ALA A 347 19.88 -10.84 -0.30
CA ALA A 347 21.15 -10.09 -0.41
C ALA A 347 21.70 -10.02 -1.85
N GLU A 348 21.31 -10.95 -2.71
CA GLU A 348 21.66 -10.96 -4.13
C GLU A 348 20.97 -9.82 -4.91
N MET A 349 19.89 -9.25 -4.35
CA MET A 349 19.13 -8.19 -4.98
C MET A 349 19.61 -6.82 -4.51
N ARG A 350 20.15 -6.03 -5.45
CA ARG A 350 20.48 -4.61 -5.21
C ARG A 350 19.27 -3.69 -5.34
N VAL A 351 18.18 -4.15 -5.96
CA VAL A 351 16.93 -3.42 -6.21
C VAL A 351 15.75 -4.38 -6.14
N GLY A 352 14.68 -3.98 -5.46
CA GLY A 352 13.44 -4.74 -5.36
C GLY A 352 13.46 -5.82 -4.28
N GLU A 353 14.47 -5.79 -3.40
CA GLU A 353 14.56 -6.68 -2.24
C GLU A 353 13.37 -6.51 -1.27
N ASP A 354 12.83 -5.29 -1.22
CA ASP A 354 11.64 -4.92 -0.46
C ASP A 354 10.37 -5.52 -1.08
N VAL A 355 10.24 -5.43 -2.41
CA VAL A 355 9.15 -6.07 -3.16
C VAL A 355 9.18 -7.59 -2.99
N ASP A 356 10.36 -8.21 -3.10
CA ASP A 356 10.55 -9.65 -2.87
C ASP A 356 10.10 -10.07 -1.47
N LEU A 357 10.54 -9.34 -0.43
CA LEU A 357 10.17 -9.63 0.95
C LEU A 357 8.65 -9.55 1.14
N VAL A 358 8.03 -8.47 0.68
CA VAL A 358 6.58 -8.27 0.80
C VAL A 358 5.80 -9.38 0.10
N TRP A 359 6.22 -9.80 -1.10
CA TRP A 359 5.55 -10.85 -1.86
C TRP A 359 5.72 -12.22 -1.20
N ARG A 360 6.91 -12.55 -0.70
CA ARG A 360 7.11 -13.79 0.08
C ARG A 360 6.27 -13.83 1.36
N LEU A 361 6.12 -12.71 2.06
CA LEU A 361 5.26 -12.63 3.24
C LEU A 361 3.79 -12.83 2.86
N ALA A 362 3.33 -12.18 1.78
CA ALA A 362 1.96 -12.33 1.28
C ALA A 362 1.67 -13.78 0.82
N ASP A 363 2.61 -14.44 0.15
CA ASP A 363 2.46 -15.83 -0.32
C ASP A 363 2.37 -16.83 0.84
N ARG A 364 2.99 -16.51 1.98
CA ARG A 364 2.85 -17.27 3.25
C ARG A 364 1.50 -17.02 3.95
N GLY A 365 0.62 -16.22 3.37
CA GLY A 365 -0.67 -15.85 3.96
C GLY A 365 -0.55 -14.84 5.10
N LEU A 366 0.60 -14.19 5.26
CA LEU A 366 0.80 -13.14 6.25
C LEU A 366 0.36 -11.78 5.69
N ARG A 367 -0.07 -10.89 6.58
CA ARG A 367 -0.55 -9.56 6.21
C ARG A 367 0.59 -8.58 6.21
N VAL A 368 0.74 -7.91 5.07
CA VAL A 368 1.52 -6.69 4.94
C VAL A 368 0.57 -5.51 4.84
N ARG A 369 0.85 -4.42 5.57
CA ARG A 369 -0.02 -3.25 5.66
C ARG A 369 0.71 -1.97 5.30
N TYR A 370 -0.01 -1.06 4.67
CA TYR A 370 0.39 0.32 4.46
C TYR A 370 -0.49 1.22 5.32
N GLU A 371 0.12 2.01 6.20
CA GLU A 371 -0.56 2.87 7.18
C GLU A 371 -0.18 4.34 6.96
N PRO A 372 -0.99 5.12 6.23
CA PRO A 372 -0.67 6.50 5.93
C PRO A 372 -0.93 7.48 7.08
N ALA A 373 -1.57 7.05 8.17
CA ALA A 373 -1.63 7.87 9.39
C ALA A 373 -0.26 8.01 10.06
N ALA A 374 0.65 7.05 9.85
CA ALA A 374 2.06 7.18 10.18
C ALA A 374 2.79 7.81 8.98
N THR A 375 3.45 8.93 9.19
CA THR A 375 4.23 9.62 8.15
C THR A 375 5.70 9.69 8.55
N VAL A 376 6.57 9.42 7.59
CA VAL A 376 8.02 9.64 7.68
C VAL A 376 8.47 10.47 6.49
N TRP A 377 9.59 11.15 6.63
CA TRP A 377 10.13 12.05 5.61
C TRP A 377 11.49 11.57 5.15
N HIS A 378 11.78 11.69 3.86
CA HIS A 378 13.00 11.22 3.24
C HIS A 378 13.59 12.29 2.30
N GLU A 379 14.92 12.41 2.26
CA GLU A 379 15.63 13.35 1.38
C GLU A 379 15.35 13.06 -0.11
N HIS A 380 14.86 14.04 -0.89
CA HIS A 380 14.74 13.85 -2.33
C HIS A 380 16.01 14.23 -3.07
N ARG A 381 16.29 13.49 -4.15
CA ARG A 381 17.32 13.89 -5.11
C ARG A 381 16.73 14.96 -6.03
N THR A 382 17.28 16.17 -5.97
CA THR A 382 16.73 17.33 -6.72
C THR A 382 17.47 17.65 -8.02
N THR A 383 18.62 17.00 -8.28
CA THR A 383 19.34 17.14 -9.56
C THR A 383 18.76 16.21 -10.63
N VAL A 384 18.35 16.75 -11.79
CA VAL A 384 17.71 16.00 -12.89
C VAL A 384 18.47 14.71 -13.23
N GLY A 385 19.80 14.79 -13.45
CA GLY A 385 20.61 13.62 -13.81
C GLY A 385 20.64 12.53 -12.73
N LYS A 386 20.88 12.90 -11.47
CA LYS A 386 20.89 11.96 -10.34
C LYS A 386 19.50 11.36 -10.09
N TRP A 387 18.46 12.16 -10.27
CA TRP A 387 17.06 11.74 -10.14
C TRP A 387 16.68 10.72 -11.23
N MET A 388 16.94 11.02 -12.51
CA MET A 388 16.70 10.08 -13.61
C MET A 388 17.51 8.80 -13.46
N ALA A 389 18.80 8.90 -13.08
CA ALA A 389 19.63 7.72 -12.83
C ALA A 389 19.03 6.83 -11.72
N ARG A 390 18.46 7.41 -10.67
CA ARG A 390 17.76 6.68 -9.62
C ARG A 390 16.49 5.99 -10.12
N LYS A 391 15.66 6.67 -10.94
CA LYS A 391 14.46 6.06 -11.54
C LYS A 391 14.82 4.90 -12.48
N ALA A 392 15.87 5.07 -13.28
CA ALA A 392 16.41 4.00 -14.13
C ALA A 392 16.96 2.83 -13.30
N PHE A 393 17.68 3.12 -12.22
CA PHE A 393 18.16 2.09 -11.29
C PHE A 393 17.00 1.26 -10.72
N TYR A 394 15.89 1.87 -10.31
CA TYR A 394 14.70 1.13 -9.88
C TYR A 394 14.15 0.19 -10.96
N GLY A 395 14.10 0.64 -12.22
CA GLY A 395 13.70 -0.23 -13.33
C GLY A 395 14.60 -1.45 -13.52
N THR A 396 15.87 -1.40 -13.10
CA THR A 396 16.80 -2.53 -13.24
C THR A 396 16.45 -3.74 -12.36
N GLY A 397 15.61 -3.56 -11.33
CA GLY A 397 15.14 -4.66 -10.48
C GLY A 397 14.15 -5.61 -11.16
N ALA A 398 13.63 -5.27 -12.35
CA ALA A 398 12.57 -6.02 -13.00
C ALA A 398 12.91 -7.50 -13.29
N HIS A 399 14.09 -7.80 -13.83
CA HIS A 399 14.51 -9.17 -14.13
C HIS A 399 14.84 -10.01 -12.89
N PRO A 400 15.65 -9.56 -11.92
CA PRO A 400 15.87 -10.31 -10.67
C PRO A 400 14.55 -10.66 -9.97
N LEU A 401 13.61 -9.71 -9.98
CA LEU A 401 12.28 -9.94 -9.41
C LEU A 401 11.47 -10.94 -10.24
N ALA A 402 11.58 -10.91 -11.58
CA ALA A 402 10.97 -11.91 -12.47
C ALA A 402 11.50 -13.34 -12.23
N GLN A 403 12.78 -13.50 -11.89
CA GLN A 403 13.36 -14.82 -11.61
C GLN A 403 12.75 -15.46 -10.35
N ARG A 404 12.44 -14.63 -9.36
CA ARG A 404 11.89 -15.07 -8.07
C ARG A 404 10.36 -15.16 -8.09
N HIS A 405 9.71 -14.27 -8.84
CA HIS A 405 8.25 -14.11 -8.90
C HIS A 405 7.75 -14.06 -10.36
N PRO A 406 7.96 -15.14 -11.15
CA PRO A 406 7.73 -15.12 -12.60
C PRO A 406 6.29 -14.83 -13.01
N HIS A 407 5.32 -15.12 -12.13
CA HIS A 407 3.91 -14.92 -12.42
C HIS A 407 3.41 -13.52 -12.06
N ASP A 408 4.14 -12.75 -11.24
CA ASP A 408 3.66 -11.49 -10.64
C ASP A 408 4.33 -10.24 -11.23
N ILE A 409 5.32 -10.41 -12.11
CA ILE A 409 6.13 -9.32 -12.68
C ILE A 409 5.50 -8.58 -13.87
N ALA A 410 4.33 -9.00 -14.32
CA ALA A 410 3.70 -8.41 -15.50
C ALA A 410 3.45 -6.89 -15.31
N PRO A 411 3.86 -6.03 -16.26
CA PRO A 411 3.69 -4.57 -16.16
C PRO A 411 2.22 -4.14 -16.29
N ALA A 412 1.36 -5.03 -16.79
CA ALA A 412 -0.08 -4.86 -16.85
C ALA A 412 -0.78 -6.21 -16.75
N VAL A 413 -1.94 -6.23 -16.09
CA VAL A 413 -2.83 -7.39 -15.96
C VAL A 413 -4.19 -7.00 -16.52
N LEU A 414 -4.55 -7.60 -17.66
CA LEU A 414 -5.72 -7.25 -18.44
C LEU A 414 -6.69 -8.43 -18.53
N ALA A 415 -7.99 -8.14 -18.42
CA ALA A 415 -9.00 -9.13 -18.76
C ALA A 415 -9.10 -9.25 -20.29
N PRO A 416 -9.38 -10.44 -20.86
CA PRO A 416 -9.47 -10.65 -22.30
C PRO A 416 -10.43 -9.69 -23.00
N TRP A 417 -11.59 -9.42 -22.39
CA TRP A 417 -12.58 -8.51 -22.96
C TRP A 417 -12.07 -7.06 -22.99
N SER A 418 -11.36 -6.61 -21.95
CA SER A 418 -10.87 -5.24 -21.88
C SER A 418 -9.62 -5.03 -22.73
N ALA A 419 -8.75 -6.04 -22.83
CA ALA A 419 -7.66 -6.09 -23.79
C ALA A 419 -8.17 -6.00 -25.24
N ALA A 420 -9.26 -6.72 -25.56
CA ALA A 420 -9.91 -6.63 -26.86
C ALA A 420 -10.47 -5.23 -27.13
N VAL A 421 -11.14 -4.60 -26.16
CA VAL A 421 -11.61 -3.21 -26.29
C VAL A 421 -10.44 -2.26 -26.55
N VAL A 422 -9.34 -2.36 -25.78
CA VAL A 422 -8.15 -1.53 -25.97
C VAL A 422 -7.56 -1.71 -27.38
N ALA A 423 -7.39 -2.96 -27.84
CA ALA A 423 -6.86 -3.26 -29.17
C ALA A 423 -7.74 -2.69 -30.29
N VAL A 424 -9.06 -2.84 -30.16
CA VAL A 424 -10.06 -2.28 -31.09
C VAL A 424 -9.99 -0.76 -31.14
N LEU A 425 -9.85 -0.08 -30.00
CA LEU A 425 -9.71 1.38 -29.93
C LEU A 425 -8.39 1.86 -30.55
N LEU A 426 -7.29 1.12 -30.34
CA LEU A 426 -5.99 1.42 -30.95
C LEU A 426 -6.00 1.31 -32.49
N ALA A 427 -6.91 0.52 -33.07
CA ALA A 427 -7.08 0.43 -34.53
C ALA A 427 -7.56 1.75 -35.18
N GLN A 428 -8.24 2.62 -34.41
CA GLN A 428 -8.69 3.96 -34.83
C GLN A 428 -9.48 3.96 -36.14
N ARG A 429 -10.42 3.03 -36.28
CA ARG A 429 -11.32 2.93 -37.43
C ARG A 429 -12.73 3.36 -37.05
N ARG A 430 -13.56 3.67 -38.05
CA ARG A 430 -14.99 4.00 -37.83
C ARG A 430 -15.76 2.89 -37.10
N TRP A 431 -15.32 1.64 -37.25
CA TRP A 431 -15.91 0.49 -36.55
C TRP A 431 -15.36 0.29 -35.13
N SER A 432 -14.29 0.97 -34.73
CA SER A 432 -13.65 0.75 -33.42
C SER A 432 -14.61 1.05 -32.26
N VAL A 433 -15.29 2.19 -32.31
CA VAL A 433 -16.23 2.61 -31.27
C VAL A 433 -17.43 1.66 -31.15
N PRO A 434 -18.20 1.34 -32.22
CA PRO A 434 -19.34 0.44 -32.10
C PRO A 434 -18.94 -0.97 -31.65
N VAL A 435 -17.79 -1.49 -32.10
CA VAL A 435 -17.28 -2.80 -31.65
C VAL A 435 -16.88 -2.77 -30.17
N ALA A 436 -16.19 -1.72 -29.72
CA ALA A 436 -15.83 -1.55 -28.30
C ALA A 436 -17.07 -1.47 -27.40
N LEU A 437 -18.11 -0.74 -27.83
CA LEU A 437 -19.40 -0.66 -27.14
C LEU A 437 -20.10 -2.01 -27.11
N GLY A 438 -20.09 -2.75 -28.23
CA GLY A 438 -20.65 -4.10 -28.31
C GLY A 438 -19.99 -5.08 -27.34
N ILE A 439 -18.66 -5.14 -27.30
CA ILE A 439 -17.91 -5.99 -26.35
C ILE A 439 -18.25 -5.61 -24.90
N SER A 440 -18.33 -4.30 -24.62
CA SER A 440 -18.67 -3.80 -23.29
C SER A 440 -20.10 -4.19 -22.89
N ALA A 441 -21.08 -4.03 -23.78
CA ALA A 441 -22.48 -4.41 -23.55
C ALA A 441 -22.64 -5.91 -23.28
N VAL A 442 -21.97 -6.77 -24.06
CA VAL A 442 -21.96 -8.23 -23.84
C VAL A 442 -21.34 -8.57 -22.48
N THR A 443 -20.28 -7.86 -22.08
CA THR A 443 -19.64 -8.06 -20.78
C THR A 443 -20.57 -7.66 -19.63
N VAL A 444 -21.26 -6.52 -19.75
CA VAL A 444 -22.28 -6.08 -18.78
C VAL A 444 -23.39 -7.11 -18.67
N TRP A 445 -23.93 -7.58 -19.79
CA TRP A 445 -25.00 -8.59 -19.79
C TRP A 445 -24.55 -9.90 -19.12
N ARG A 446 -23.37 -10.42 -19.47
CA ARG A 446 -22.79 -11.64 -18.86
C ARG A 446 -22.47 -11.49 -17.38
N LEU A 447 -22.09 -10.29 -16.93
CA LEU A 447 -21.80 -10.04 -15.53
C LEU A 447 -23.09 -9.85 -14.73
N ALA A 448 -24.08 -9.15 -15.28
CA ALA A 448 -25.38 -8.93 -14.66
C ALA A 448 -26.10 -10.26 -14.38
N SER A 449 -26.02 -11.23 -15.30
CA SER A 449 -26.61 -12.57 -15.10
C SER A 449 -25.99 -13.35 -13.94
N LYS A 450 -24.74 -13.03 -13.54
CA LYS A 450 -24.05 -13.62 -12.40
C LYS A 450 -24.29 -12.89 -11.07
N LEU A 451 -24.86 -11.68 -11.11
CA LEU A 451 -25.13 -10.84 -9.94
C LEU A 451 -26.59 -10.98 -9.47
N SER A 452 -27.14 -12.20 -9.50
CA SER A 452 -28.55 -12.48 -9.18
C SER A 452 -28.97 -12.13 -7.76
N LYS A 453 -28.01 -11.88 -6.86
CA LYS A 453 -28.26 -11.47 -5.47
C LYS A 453 -28.33 -9.95 -5.27
N SER A 454 -28.01 -9.15 -6.29
CA SER A 454 -28.09 -7.70 -6.20
C SER A 454 -29.48 -7.20 -6.60
N GLU A 455 -29.94 -6.11 -5.99
CA GLU A 455 -31.19 -5.45 -6.37
C GLU A 455 -31.09 -4.76 -7.74
N HIS A 456 -29.87 -4.37 -8.13
CA HIS A 456 -29.62 -3.64 -9.38
C HIS A 456 -28.47 -4.28 -10.19
N PRO A 457 -28.63 -5.53 -10.68
CA PRO A 457 -27.53 -6.31 -11.26
C PRO A 457 -26.91 -5.66 -12.49
N VAL A 458 -27.72 -5.06 -13.37
CA VAL A 458 -27.25 -4.37 -14.58
C VAL A 458 -26.43 -3.13 -14.23
N ARG A 459 -26.89 -2.32 -13.27
CA ARG A 459 -26.16 -1.11 -12.84
C ARG A 459 -24.82 -1.46 -12.21
N VAL A 460 -24.80 -2.47 -11.32
CA VAL A 460 -23.54 -2.95 -10.72
C VAL A 460 -22.60 -3.52 -11.77
N ALA A 461 -23.11 -4.32 -12.71
CA ALA A 461 -22.32 -4.85 -13.81
C ALA A 461 -21.75 -3.76 -14.73
N ALA A 462 -22.55 -2.75 -15.06
CA ALA A 462 -22.12 -1.59 -15.85
C ALA A 462 -21.01 -0.80 -15.14
N GLU A 463 -21.18 -0.51 -13.85
CA GLU A 463 -20.15 0.17 -13.06
C GLU A 463 -18.86 -0.66 -12.97
N LEU A 464 -18.94 -1.97 -12.70
CA LEU A 464 -17.76 -2.84 -12.64
C LEU A 464 -17.05 -2.93 -14.00
N THR A 465 -17.80 -3.05 -15.09
CA THR A 465 -17.25 -3.08 -16.45
C THR A 465 -16.59 -1.74 -16.79
N ALA A 466 -17.23 -0.60 -16.50
CA ALA A 466 -16.65 0.72 -16.72
C ALA A 466 -15.34 0.91 -15.94
N ASN A 467 -15.29 0.51 -14.66
CA ASN A 467 -14.07 0.60 -13.85
C ASN A 467 -12.97 -0.33 -14.36
N GLY A 468 -13.31 -1.56 -14.76
CA GLY A 468 -12.35 -2.50 -15.35
C GLY A 468 -11.78 -1.99 -16.68
N LEU A 469 -12.61 -1.35 -17.50
CA LEU A 469 -12.17 -0.73 -18.76
C LEU A 469 -11.27 0.47 -18.49
N LEU A 470 -11.64 1.36 -17.57
CA LEU A 470 -10.81 2.51 -17.17
C LEU A 470 -9.44 2.05 -16.65
N ALA A 471 -9.40 1.04 -15.78
CA ALA A 471 -8.16 0.45 -15.29
C ALA A 471 -7.31 -0.15 -16.43
N SER A 472 -7.95 -0.77 -17.43
CA SER A 472 -7.25 -1.33 -18.60
C SER A 472 -6.69 -0.24 -19.52
N LEU A 473 -7.42 0.87 -19.69
CA LEU A 473 -6.96 2.02 -20.46
C LEU A 473 -5.76 2.71 -19.79
N VAL A 474 -5.81 2.91 -18.47
CA VAL A 474 -4.67 3.45 -17.70
C VAL A 474 -3.44 2.54 -17.81
N GLN A 475 -3.62 1.23 -17.70
CA GLN A 475 -2.54 0.27 -17.90
C GLN A 475 -1.99 0.30 -19.33
N ALA A 476 -2.86 0.40 -20.35
CA ALA A 476 -2.43 0.53 -21.74
C ALA A 476 -1.65 1.83 -22.00
N MET A 477 -2.06 2.94 -21.39
CA MET A 477 -1.30 4.20 -21.42
C MET A 477 0.08 4.03 -20.79
N ALA A 478 0.18 3.37 -19.63
CA ALA A 478 1.46 3.07 -18.98
C ALA A 478 2.33 2.11 -19.80
N LEU A 479 1.75 1.15 -20.52
CA LEU A 479 2.48 0.31 -21.46
C LEU A 479 3.08 1.17 -22.58
N LEU A 480 2.27 2.01 -23.25
CA LEU A 480 2.73 2.83 -24.37
C LEU A 480 3.78 3.88 -23.97
N LEU A 481 3.61 4.52 -22.82
CA LEU A 481 4.39 5.70 -22.41
C LEU A 481 5.62 5.35 -21.57
N ARG A 482 5.63 4.21 -20.87
CA ARG A 482 6.67 3.84 -19.90
C ARG A 482 7.32 2.51 -20.23
N HIS A 483 6.56 1.42 -20.35
CA HIS A 483 7.16 0.08 -20.47
C HIS A 483 7.64 -0.25 -21.89
N TRP A 484 6.90 0.20 -22.91
CA TRP A 484 7.20 -0.07 -24.32
C TRP A 484 7.77 1.15 -25.06
N TRP A 485 8.22 2.18 -24.34
CA TRP A 485 8.61 3.44 -24.95
C TRP A 485 9.64 3.30 -26.10
N PRO A 486 10.66 2.41 -26.06
CA PRO A 486 11.61 2.29 -27.17
C PRO A 486 10.93 1.76 -28.44
N ALA A 487 10.14 0.69 -28.30
CA ALA A 487 9.39 0.10 -29.42
C ALA A 487 8.33 1.07 -29.97
N VAL A 488 7.66 1.80 -29.08
CA VAL A 488 6.66 2.81 -29.45
C VAL A 488 7.30 4.01 -30.17
N ALA A 489 8.48 4.47 -29.72
CA ALA A 489 9.21 5.55 -30.37
C ALA A 489 9.61 5.17 -31.81
N ILE A 490 10.12 3.95 -32.02
CA ILE A 490 10.43 3.43 -33.36
C ILE A 490 9.15 3.33 -34.20
N GLY A 491 8.07 2.76 -33.66
CA GLY A 491 6.80 2.64 -34.37
C GLY A 491 6.19 4.00 -34.78
N CYS A 492 6.43 5.05 -33.99
CA CYS A 492 5.95 6.41 -34.28
C CYS A 492 6.57 6.99 -35.55
N LEU A 493 7.74 6.53 -35.99
CA LEU A 493 8.34 6.94 -37.27
C LEU A 493 7.47 6.50 -38.46
N PHE A 494 6.82 5.34 -38.35
CA PHE A 494 6.12 4.69 -39.46
C PHE A 494 4.58 4.76 -39.37
N SER A 495 4.02 5.09 -38.21
CA SER A 495 2.56 5.02 -37.98
C SER A 495 1.96 6.31 -37.43
N ALA A 496 1.17 7.01 -38.26
CA ALA A 496 0.38 8.17 -37.82
C ALA A 496 -0.66 7.81 -36.76
N ARG A 497 -1.20 6.58 -36.80
CA ARG A 497 -2.14 6.08 -35.79
C ARG A 497 -1.45 5.93 -34.45
N LEU A 498 -0.25 5.35 -34.42
CA LEU A 498 0.50 5.20 -33.17
C LEU A 498 0.87 6.57 -32.57
N ARG A 499 1.32 7.52 -33.41
CA ARG A 499 1.56 8.90 -32.95
C ARG A 499 0.33 9.53 -32.29
N ARG A 500 -0.85 9.35 -32.88
CA ARG A 500 -2.11 9.84 -32.30
C ARG A 500 -2.44 9.14 -30.97
N ALA A 501 -2.25 7.83 -30.88
CA ALA A 501 -2.49 7.07 -29.66
C ALA A 501 -1.55 7.53 -28.52
N VAL A 502 -0.27 7.74 -28.82
CA VAL A 502 0.71 8.26 -27.86
C VAL A 502 0.37 9.68 -27.42
N LEU A 503 -0.03 10.56 -28.35
CA LEU A 503 -0.45 11.92 -28.01
C LEU A 503 -1.67 11.93 -27.09
N VAL A 504 -2.71 11.15 -27.40
CA VAL A 504 -3.90 11.03 -26.56
C VAL A 504 -3.54 10.44 -25.19
N ALA A 505 -2.74 9.38 -25.15
CA ALA A 505 -2.26 8.80 -23.89
C ALA A 505 -1.45 9.81 -23.08
N HIS A 506 -0.58 10.59 -23.71
CA HIS A 506 0.22 11.60 -23.01
C HIS A 506 -0.65 12.70 -22.41
N LEU A 507 -1.55 13.29 -23.20
CA LEU A 507 -2.44 14.35 -22.74
C LEU A 507 -3.38 13.86 -21.64
N ALA A 508 -3.94 12.65 -21.78
CA ALA A 508 -4.81 12.06 -20.77
C ALA A 508 -4.05 11.76 -19.47
N ASP A 509 -2.86 11.15 -19.53
CA ASP A 509 -2.04 10.83 -18.35
C ASP A 509 -1.65 12.11 -17.60
N VAL A 510 -1.17 13.13 -18.32
CA VAL A 510 -0.81 14.43 -17.73
C VAL A 510 -2.02 15.10 -17.09
N ALA A 511 -3.16 15.17 -17.78
CA ALA A 511 -4.36 15.80 -17.25
C ALA A 511 -4.91 15.09 -16.01
N ILE A 512 -4.89 13.76 -16.00
CA ILE A 512 -5.34 12.95 -14.85
C ILE A 512 -4.39 13.14 -13.67
N GLU A 513 -3.08 13.01 -13.90
CA GLU A 513 -2.09 13.02 -12.81
C GLU A 513 -1.84 14.42 -12.26
N HIS A 514 -1.89 15.47 -13.09
CA HIS A 514 -1.78 16.85 -12.62
C HIS A 514 -2.95 17.22 -11.69
N ARG A 515 -4.18 16.81 -12.05
CA ARG A 515 -5.37 16.99 -11.19
C ARG A 515 -5.29 16.16 -9.91
N ARG A 516 -4.79 14.93 -9.99
CA ARG A 516 -4.72 14.01 -8.86
C ARG A 516 -3.69 14.42 -7.82
N THR A 517 -2.51 14.85 -8.27
CA THR A 517 -1.38 15.21 -7.41
C THR A 517 -1.50 16.62 -6.83
N ARG A 518 -2.38 17.47 -7.38
CA ARG A 518 -2.54 18.89 -7.00
C ARG A 518 -1.20 19.63 -6.93
N VAL A 519 -0.27 19.27 -7.82
CA VAL A 519 1.09 19.78 -7.83
C VAL A 519 1.11 21.30 -8.00
N ARG A 520 1.94 21.99 -7.21
CA ARG A 520 2.23 23.42 -7.39
C ARG A 520 3.30 23.62 -8.46
N LEU A 521 3.05 23.09 -9.65
CA LEU A 521 3.93 23.18 -10.81
C LEU A 521 3.09 23.46 -12.06
N ASP A 522 3.62 24.29 -12.96
CA ASP A 522 2.96 24.57 -14.22
C ASP A 522 2.77 23.28 -15.04
N PRO A 523 1.66 23.14 -15.80
CA PRO A 523 1.34 21.91 -16.50
C PRO A 523 2.42 21.42 -17.46
N LEU A 524 3.20 22.34 -18.06
CA LEU A 524 4.24 22.00 -19.03
C LEU A 524 5.45 21.36 -18.35
N ARG A 525 5.98 21.97 -17.28
CA ARG A 525 7.09 21.39 -16.51
C ARG A 525 6.67 20.09 -15.84
N PHE A 526 5.42 19.98 -15.38
CA PHE A 526 4.89 18.72 -14.87
C PHE A 526 4.86 17.63 -15.95
N ALA A 527 4.35 17.95 -17.15
CA ALA A 527 4.31 17.01 -18.26
C ALA A 527 5.72 16.53 -18.67
N LEU A 528 6.69 17.44 -18.68
CA LEU A 528 8.09 17.10 -18.96
C LEU A 528 8.68 16.18 -17.88
N ALA A 529 8.56 16.53 -16.60
CA ALA A 529 9.03 15.68 -15.50
C ALA A 529 8.38 14.29 -15.55
N ARG A 530 7.07 14.25 -15.75
CA ARG A 530 6.29 13.01 -15.88
C ARG A 530 6.81 12.10 -16.98
N ARG A 531 7.21 12.66 -18.13
CA ARG A 531 7.80 11.90 -19.24
C ARG A 531 9.23 11.48 -18.97
N LEU A 532 10.06 12.32 -18.38
CA LEU A 532 11.43 11.95 -18.01
C LEU A 532 11.45 10.80 -16.97
N ASP A 533 10.54 10.81 -15.99
CA ASP A 533 10.35 9.74 -15.01
C ASP A 533 10.01 8.41 -15.68
N ASP A 534 9.00 8.41 -16.56
CA ASP A 534 8.59 7.20 -17.29
C ASP A 534 9.68 6.64 -18.20
N LEU A 535 10.36 7.52 -18.95
CA LEU A 535 11.45 7.12 -19.83
C LEU A 535 12.63 6.56 -19.05
N ALA A 536 13.01 7.21 -17.94
CA ALA A 536 14.11 6.76 -17.09
C ALA A 536 13.82 5.39 -16.48
N TYR A 537 12.68 5.21 -15.81
CA TYR A 537 12.30 3.91 -15.27
C TYR A 537 12.17 2.84 -16.37
N GLY A 538 11.49 3.17 -17.47
CA GLY A 538 11.32 2.26 -18.61
C GLY A 538 12.65 1.82 -19.20
N ALA A 539 13.61 2.73 -19.36
CA ALA A 539 14.96 2.39 -19.81
C ALA A 539 15.65 1.40 -18.86
N GLY A 540 15.49 1.58 -17.54
CA GLY A 540 15.93 0.62 -16.53
C GLY A 540 15.34 -0.78 -16.73
N VAL A 541 14.04 -0.87 -16.99
CA VAL A 541 13.34 -2.15 -17.26
C VAL A 541 13.89 -2.83 -18.51
N TRP A 542 14.12 -2.07 -19.59
CA TRP A 542 14.71 -2.62 -20.83
C TRP A 542 16.15 -3.10 -20.61
N VAL A 543 16.97 -2.33 -19.89
CA VAL A 543 18.33 -2.77 -19.52
C VAL A 543 18.28 -4.06 -18.70
N SER A 544 17.34 -4.16 -17.75
CA SER A 544 17.12 -5.37 -16.95
C SER A 544 16.76 -6.58 -17.82
N ALA A 545 15.78 -6.40 -18.72
CA ALA A 545 15.29 -7.45 -19.62
C ALA A 545 16.39 -7.96 -20.57
N LEU A 546 17.19 -7.05 -21.14
CA LEU A 546 18.29 -7.39 -22.03
C LEU A 546 19.42 -8.13 -21.29
N ARG A 547 19.82 -7.65 -20.10
CA ARG A 547 20.85 -8.30 -19.27
C ARG A 547 20.42 -9.70 -18.84
N GLY A 548 19.16 -9.82 -18.43
CA GLY A 548 18.56 -11.07 -17.99
C GLY A 548 18.08 -12.01 -19.09
N ARG A 549 18.17 -11.59 -20.36
CA ARG A 549 17.62 -12.30 -21.53
C ARG A 549 16.18 -12.78 -21.33
N SER A 550 15.36 -11.95 -20.67
CA SER A 550 13.97 -12.26 -20.33
C SER A 550 13.06 -11.08 -20.61
N TRP A 551 12.00 -11.32 -21.35
CA TRP A 551 10.99 -10.33 -21.72
C TRP A 551 9.80 -10.29 -20.74
N GLY A 552 9.80 -11.13 -19.69
CA GLY A 552 8.65 -11.30 -18.79
C GLY A 552 8.14 -9.99 -18.20
N ALA A 553 9.04 -9.11 -17.74
CA ALA A 553 8.69 -7.80 -17.19
C ALA A 553 8.20 -6.76 -18.22
N LEU A 554 8.24 -7.09 -19.51
CA LEU A 554 7.74 -6.28 -20.61
C LEU A 554 6.44 -6.84 -21.19
N LEU A 555 6.02 -8.04 -20.80
CA LEU A 555 4.86 -8.73 -21.38
C LEU A 555 3.63 -8.63 -20.45
N PRO A 556 2.50 -8.09 -20.93
CA PRO A 556 1.27 -8.02 -20.14
C PRO A 556 0.70 -9.43 -19.93
N ASP A 557 0.07 -9.63 -18.78
CA ASP A 557 -0.67 -10.86 -18.45
C ASP A 557 -2.14 -10.70 -18.85
N ILE A 558 -2.60 -11.49 -19.84
CA ILE A 558 -4.00 -11.53 -20.26
C ILE A 558 -4.71 -12.68 -19.54
N ARG A 559 -5.31 -12.39 -18.38
CA ARG A 559 -5.92 -13.41 -17.53
C ARG A 559 -7.32 -13.77 -17.94
N ARG A 560 -7.52 -15.03 -18.32
CA ARG A 560 -8.85 -15.64 -18.25
C ARG A 560 -9.24 -15.69 -16.77
N THR A 561 -10.25 -14.91 -16.38
CA THR A 561 -10.87 -15.02 -15.05
C THR A 561 -11.20 -16.50 -14.81
N ARG A 562 -10.51 -17.15 -13.86
CA ARG A 562 -10.92 -18.45 -13.35
C ARG A 562 -12.21 -18.30 -12.56
#